data_AF-A0A512JP79-F1
#
_entry.id   AF-A0A512JP79-F1
#
_cell.length_a   1.000
_cell.length_b   1.000
_cell.length_c   1.000
_cell.angle_alpha   90.00
_cell.angle_beta   90.00
_cell.angle_gamma   90.00
#
_symmetry.space_group_name_H-M   'P 1'
#
loop_
_entity.id
_entity.type
_entity.pdbx_description
1 polymer ?
#
loop_
_entity_poly.entity_id
_entity_poly.type
_entity_poly.pdbx_seq_one_letter_code
_entity_poly.pdbx_strand_id
1 'polypeptide(L)' 'MGDQGWHQRLREHDLELVDLARLTGRSLVSTRDLIRKSEERLPVPVFATVAAWELMNREQREEWLAAVDREAE' A
#
# COMPACT_ATOMS: atom_id res chain seq x y z
N MET A 1 20.43 10.87 -9.60
CA MET A 1 19.23 10.04 -9.85
C MET A 1 18.48 9.99 -8.55
N GLY A 2 17.37 10.71 -8.46
CA GLY A 2 16.62 10.85 -7.21
C GLY A 2 15.87 9.55 -6.93
N ASP A 3 15.93 9.10 -5.68
CA ASP A 3 15.26 7.94 -5.10
C ASP A 3 13.71 8.08 -5.07
N GLN A 4 13.12 8.73 -6.08
CA GLN A 4 11.72 9.11 -6.16
C GLN A 4 10.83 7.94 -6.64
N GLY A 5 11.04 6.75 -6.07
CA GLY A 5 10.30 5.54 -6.39
C GLY A 5 8.98 5.42 -5.62
N TRP A 6 8.40 4.22 -5.64
CA TRP A 6 7.17 3.89 -4.92
C TRP A 6 7.22 4.22 -3.42
N HIS A 7 8.39 4.10 -2.78
CA HIS A 7 8.57 4.50 -1.38
C HIS A 7 8.24 5.97 -1.09
N GLN A 8 8.53 6.88 -2.02
CA GLN A 8 8.19 8.29 -1.85
C GLN A 8 6.68 8.50 -2.01
N ARG A 9 6.09 7.96 -3.08
CA ARG A 9 4.65 8.07 -3.35
C ARG A 9 3.79 7.53 -2.20
N LEU A 10 4.17 6.39 -1.63
CA LEU A 10 3.47 5.83 -0.47
C LEU A 10 3.47 6.80 0.72
N ARG A 11 4.62 7.44 1.01
CA ARG A 11 4.74 8.43 2.10
C ARG A 11 3.96 9.71 1.83
N GLU A 12 3.91 10.17 0.58
CA GLU A 12 3.15 11.38 0.19
C GLU A 12 1.63 11.21 0.40
N HIS A 13 1.15 9.97 0.46
CA HIS A 13 -0.25 9.64 0.66
C HIS A 13 -0.55 8.98 2.01
N ASP A 14 0.37 9.06 2.98
CA ASP A 14 0.25 8.45 4.31
C ASP A 14 -0.10 6.96 4.27
N LEU A 15 0.48 6.20 3.32
CA LEU A 15 0.32 4.76 3.20
C LEU A 15 1.58 4.04 3.68
N GLU A 16 1.52 3.43 4.86
CA GLU A 16 2.63 2.66 5.39
C GLU A 16 2.75 1.28 4.72
N LEU A 17 3.97 0.73 4.67
CA LEU A 17 4.19 -0.59 4.08
C LEU A 17 3.46 -1.72 4.83
N VAL A 18 3.21 -1.53 6.14
CA VAL A 18 2.45 -2.48 6.95
C VAL A 18 0.98 -2.50 6.55
N ASP A 19 0.40 -1.33 6.30
CA ASP A 19 -0.98 -1.20 5.85
C ASP A 19 -1.13 -1.73 4.42
N LEU A 20 -0.20 -1.39 3.53
CA LEU A 20 -0.20 -1.96 2.17
C LEU A 20 -0.07 -3.50 2.19
N ALA A 21 0.79 -4.05 3.06
CA ALA A 21 0.93 -5.49 3.20
C ALA A 21 -0.39 -6.13 3.68
N ARG A 22 -1.02 -5.52 4.69
CA ARG A 22 -2.31 -5.94 5.22
C ARG A 22 -3.42 -5.88 4.17
N LEU A 23 -3.60 -4.75 3.51
CA LEU A 23 -4.62 -4.52 2.47
C LEU A 23 -4.45 -5.45 1.25
N THR A 24 -3.24 -5.93 1.00
CA THR A 24 -2.95 -6.83 -0.14
C THR A 24 -2.81 -8.30 0.26
N GLY A 25 -3.03 -8.65 1.53
CA GLY A 25 -2.86 -10.01 2.05
C GLY A 25 -1.43 -10.55 1.93
N ARG A 26 -0.43 -9.67 1.87
CA ARG A 26 0.99 -10.00 1.70
C ARG A 26 1.73 -9.90 3.03
N SER A 27 2.85 -10.61 3.15
CA SER A 27 3.74 -10.40 4.29
C SER A 27 4.50 -9.08 4.15
N LEU A 28 4.78 -8.40 5.26
CA LEU A 28 5.54 -7.14 5.28
C LEU A 28 6.90 -7.27 4.58
N VAL A 29 7.58 -8.41 4.75
CA VAL A 29 8.87 -8.69 4.08
C VAL A 29 8.68 -8.71 2.56
N SER A 30 7.67 -9.43 2.07
CA SER A 30 7.40 -9.52 0.62
C SER A 30 6.98 -8.18 0.03
N THR A 31 6.20 -7.37 0.74
CA THR A 31 5.79 -6.03 0.31
C THR A 31 6.98 -5.09 0.27
N ARG A 32 7.85 -5.11 1.28
CA ARG A 32 9.08 -4.30 1.27
C ARG A 32 10.00 -4.65 0.11
N ASP A 33 10.23 -5.94 -0.13
CA ASP A 33 11.05 -6.37 -1.27
C ASP A 33 10.42 -6.01 -2.61
N LEU A 34 9.09 -6.14 -2.72
CA LEU A 34 8.37 -5.74 -3.93
C LEU A 34 8.55 -4.26 -4.22
N ILE A 35 8.27 -3.39 -3.24
CA ILE A 35 8.35 -1.94 -3.41
C ILE A 35 9.80 -1.51 -3.69
N ARG A 36 10.78 -2.14 -3.05
CA ARG A 36 12.21 -1.87 -3.28
C ARG A 36 12.68 -2.26 -4.69
N LYS A 37 12.18 -3.38 -5.23
CA LYS A 37 12.59 -3.90 -6.55
C LYS A 37 11.77 -3.33 -7.71
N SER A 38 10.63 -2.70 -7.42
CA SER A 38 9.74 -2.16 -8.44
C SER A 38 10.19 -0.75 -8.78
N GLU A 39 10.89 -0.57 -9.90
CA GLU A 39 11.32 0.76 -10.35
C GLU A 39 10.19 1.46 -11.13
N GLU A 40 9.44 0.74 -11.96
CA GLU A 40 8.41 1.37 -12.82
C GLU A 40 7.01 0.77 -12.69
N ARG A 41 6.88 -0.52 -12.29
CA ARG A 41 5.58 -1.21 -12.28
C ARG A 41 5.40 -2.10 -11.06
N LEU A 42 4.26 -1.94 -10.40
CA LEU A 42 3.77 -2.87 -9.39
C LEU A 42 2.84 -3.91 -10.02
N PRO A 43 2.71 -5.10 -9.41
CA PRO A 43 1.62 -6.01 -9.69
C PRO A 43 0.27 -5.28 -9.60
N VAL A 44 -0.63 -5.56 -10.54
CA VAL A 44 -1.93 -4.89 -10.66
C VAL A 44 -2.69 -4.81 -9.33
N PRO A 45 -2.77 -5.87 -8.50
CA PRO A 45 -3.47 -5.77 -7.21
C PRO A 45 -2.86 -4.73 -6.27
N VAL A 46 -1.53 -4.65 -6.20
CA VAL A 46 -0.83 -3.71 -5.32
C VAL A 46 -0.98 -2.29 -5.85
N PHE A 47 -0.85 -2.10 -7.16
CA PHE A 47 -1.13 -0.82 -7.80
C PHE A 47 -2.56 -0.35 -7.54
N ALA A 48 -3.55 -1.24 -7.70
CA ALA A 48 -4.96 -0.92 -7.48
C ALA A 48 -5.23 -0.51 -6.03
N THR A 49 -4.62 -1.20 -5.05
CA THR A 49 -4.71 -0.83 -3.63
C THR A 49 -4.14 0.56 -3.38
N VAL A 50 -2.94 0.86 -3.90
CA VAL A 50 -2.33 2.19 -3.76
C VAL A 50 -3.18 3.27 -4.40
N ALA A 51 -3.63 3.06 -5.65
CA ALA A 51 -4.48 4.02 -6.36
C ALA A 51 -5.82 4.27 -5.65
N ALA A 52 -6.44 3.23 -5.09
CA ALA A 52 -7.66 3.37 -4.30
C ALA A 52 -7.42 4.19 -3.03
N TRP A 53 -6.32 3.92 -2.30
CA TRP A 53 -5.96 4.65 -1.09
C TRP A 53 -5.76 6.15 -1.34
N GLU A 54 -5.11 6.51 -2.44
CA GLU A 54 -4.85 7.89 -2.84
C GLU A 54 -6.13 8.70 -3.05
N LEU A 55 -7.20 8.05 -3.50
CA LEU A 55 -8.51 8.67 -3.75
C LEU A 55 -9.40 8.75 -2.50
N MET A 56 -9.02 8.05 -1.43
CA MET A 56 -9.77 8.03 -0.18
C MET A 56 -9.36 9.17 0.73
N ASN A 57 -10.34 9.72 1.44
CA ASN A 57 -10.08 10.57 2.59
C ASN A 57 -9.66 9.73 3.81
N ARG A 58 -9.29 10.39 4.90
CA ARG A 58 -8.82 9.72 6.13
C ARG A 58 -9.86 8.77 6.73
N GLU A 59 -11.12 9.20 6.82
CA GLU A 59 -12.22 8.40 7.39
C GLU A 59 -12.43 7.09 6.59
N GLN A 60 -12.43 7.18 5.26
CA GLN A 60 -12.56 6.02 4.38
C GLN A 60 -11.38 5.04 4.50
N ARG A 61 -10.16 5.56 4.68
CA ARG A 61 -8.96 4.73 4.91
C ARG A 61 -9.06 3.97 6.23
N GLU A 62 -9.47 4.65 7.29
CA GLU A 62 -9.67 4.05 8.61
C GLU A 62 -10.78 2.97 8.56
N GLU A 63 -11.89 3.25 7.86
CA GLU A 63 -12.96 2.27 7.65
C GLU A 63 -12.51 1.06 6.84
N TRP A 64 -11.72 1.26 5.77
CA TRP A 64 -11.20 0.16 4.95
C TRP A 64 -10.27 -0.74 5.75
N LEU A 65 -9.35 -0.16 6.52
CA LEU A 65 -8.50 -0.94 7.43
C LEU A 65 -9.34 -1.76 8.40
N ALA A 66 -10.32 -1.14 9.07
CA ALA A 66 -11.20 -1.85 9.99
C ALA A 66 -12.00 -2.97 9.31
N ALA A 67 -12.43 -2.78 8.06
CA ALA A 67 -13.10 -3.83 7.30
C ALA A 67 -12.17 -5.02 7.00
N VAL A 68 -10.91 -4.75 6.64
CA VAL A 68 -9.92 -5.82 6.42
C VAL A 68 -9.58 -6.57 7.70
N ASP A 69 -9.55 -5.92 8.86
CA ASP A 69 -9.35 -6.63 10.14
C ASP A 69 -10.49 -7.60 10.45
N ARG A 70 -11.74 -7.20 10.23
CA ARG A 70 -12.92 -8.05 10.50
C ARG A 70 -12.94 -9.32 9.66
N GLU A 71 -12.40 -9.28 8.44
CA GLU A 71 -12.34 -10.45 7.55
C GLU A 71 -11.12 -11.36 7.84
N ALA A 72 -10.15 -10.87 8.62
CA ALA A 72 -8.97 -11.65 9.02
C ALA A 72 -9.18 -12.45 10.32
N GLU A 73 -10.27 -12.17 11.06
CA GLU A 73 -10.74 -12.88 12.26
C GLU A 73 -11.59 -14.11 11.92
#